data_AF-A0A2E3FAZ1-F1
#
_entry.id   AF-A0A2E3FAZ1-F1
#
_cell.length_a   1.000
_cell.length_b   1.000
_cell.length_c   1.000
_cell.angle_alpha   90.00
_cell.angle_beta   90.00
_cell.angle_gamma   90.00
#
_symmetry.space_group_name_H-M   'P 1'
#
loop_
_entity.id
_entity.type
_entity.pdbx_description
1 polymer ?
#
loop_
_entity_poly.entity_id
_entity_poly.type
_entity_poly.pdbx_seq_one_letter_code
_entity_poly.pdbx_strand_id
1 'polypeptide(L)'
;MPRSAYLRGMSDWIGIIEDQTGARGWRFGSDSITPASGLSTDAVLAQLGNAEVFVITPARATQKVPAKLLPEGAFLDMTDGASRLAAPLRLQLLGFQDEHPDWDGVVLLLTETHSYWCFLSARELVGFQAFLTPRLIAALDVPAQADADAIADTLSRPERLAAHLAASESQPDAQTGHLIGAEMGAARAWWLGQQVTVIGPAILAQSYAAGLSAQGVPCTHHDDPSARGLYVLRSAHT
;
A
#
# COMPACT_ATOMS: atom_id res chain seq x y z
N MET A 1 16.66 -10.92 -4.60
CA MET A 1 17.58 -11.45 -3.56
C MET A 1 16.84 -12.51 -2.75
N PRO A 2 17.40 -13.69 -2.44
CA PRO A 2 16.72 -14.65 -1.56
C PRO A 2 16.61 -14.09 -0.14
N ARG A 3 15.41 -14.18 0.46
CA ARG A 3 15.00 -13.58 1.75
C ARG A 3 15.90 -13.94 2.96
N SER A 4 16.78 -14.94 2.84
CA SER A 4 17.53 -15.54 3.96
C SER A 4 18.88 -14.88 4.31
N ALA A 5 19.42 -13.98 3.48
CA ALA A 5 20.80 -13.50 3.67
C ALA A 5 20.98 -12.55 4.88
N TYR A 6 19.92 -11.85 5.32
CA TYR A 6 19.99 -10.81 6.35
C TYR A 6 19.71 -11.29 7.79
N LEU A 7 19.44 -12.59 7.99
CA LEU A 7 18.94 -13.13 9.27
C LEU A 7 20.03 -13.75 10.16
N ARG A 8 21.24 -14.00 9.65
CA ARG A 8 22.29 -14.71 10.40
C ARG A 8 22.76 -13.94 11.64
N GLY A 9 22.57 -14.55 12.82
CA GLY A 9 23.15 -14.08 14.10
C GLY A 9 22.24 -13.15 14.92
N MET A 10 20.98 -12.97 14.55
CA MET A 10 20.03 -12.14 15.30
C MET A 10 19.29 -12.94 16.38
N SER A 11 19.05 -12.31 17.54
CA SER A 11 18.09 -12.82 18.53
C SER A 11 16.67 -12.79 17.94
N ASP A 12 15.92 -13.87 18.14
CA ASP A 12 14.52 -13.98 17.73
C ASP A 12 13.68 -12.80 18.23
N TRP A 13 12.85 -12.25 17.34
CA TRP A 13 11.90 -11.18 17.66
C TRP A 13 10.66 -11.25 16.80
N ILE A 14 9.61 -10.56 17.20
CA ILE A 14 8.32 -10.49 16.50
C ILE A 14 8.03 -9.04 16.15
N GLY A 15 7.85 -8.77 14.86
CA GLY A 15 7.34 -7.49 14.37
C GLY A 15 5.84 -7.59 14.11
N ILE A 16 5.06 -6.61 14.56
CA ILE A 16 3.60 -6.56 14.38
C ILE A 16 3.21 -5.23 13.78
N ILE A 17 2.28 -5.28 12.83
CA ILE A 17 1.56 -4.14 12.30
C ILE A 17 0.11 -4.30 12.69
N GLU A 18 -0.46 -3.27 13.31
CA GLU A 18 -1.88 -3.23 13.65
C GLU A 18 -2.52 -2.05 12.93
N ASP A 19 -3.64 -2.30 12.28
CA ASP A 19 -4.46 -1.30 11.63
C ASP A 19 -5.95 -1.50 12.01
N GLN A 20 -6.86 -0.77 11.35
CA GLN A 20 -8.29 -0.83 11.69
C GLN A 20 -8.96 -2.16 11.32
N THR A 21 -8.30 -2.99 10.50
CA THR A 21 -8.83 -4.26 9.97
C THR A 21 -8.31 -5.47 10.72
N GLY A 22 -7.26 -5.30 11.54
CA GLY A 22 -6.70 -6.33 12.39
C GLY A 22 -5.19 -6.16 12.59
N ALA A 23 -4.52 -7.27 12.88
CA ALA A 23 -3.08 -7.33 13.07
C ALA A 23 -2.44 -8.35 12.12
N ARG A 24 -1.26 -7.98 11.60
CA ARG A 24 -0.36 -8.85 10.85
C ARG A 24 0.99 -8.84 11.54
N GLY A 25 1.65 -9.99 11.63
CA GLY A 25 2.94 -10.07 12.28
C GLY A 25 3.87 -11.09 11.64
N TRP A 26 5.15 -10.96 11.99
CA TRP A 26 6.21 -11.80 11.50
C TRP A 26 7.17 -12.11 12.64
N ARG A 27 7.44 -13.40 12.88
CA ARG A 27 8.55 -13.82 13.71
C ARG A 27 9.81 -13.88 12.85
N PHE A 28 10.83 -13.13 13.24
CA PHE A 28 12.14 -13.11 12.61
C PHE A 28 13.08 -13.99 13.44
N GLY A 29 13.40 -15.17 12.93
CA GLY A 29 14.42 -16.05 13.50
C GLY A 29 15.74 -15.94 12.75
N SER A 30 16.75 -16.70 13.19
CA SER A 30 18.09 -16.69 12.59
C SER A 30 18.14 -17.11 11.12
N ASP A 31 17.22 -17.96 10.68
CA ASP A 31 17.22 -18.52 9.32
C ASP A 31 15.87 -18.42 8.59
N SER A 32 14.80 -17.97 9.27
CA SER A 32 13.45 -17.94 8.71
C SER A 32 12.62 -16.74 9.20
N ILE A 33 11.62 -16.39 8.40
CA ILE A 33 10.57 -15.43 8.76
C ILE A 33 9.25 -16.18 8.71
N THR A 34 8.53 -16.22 9.83
CA THR A 34 7.23 -16.89 9.94
C THR A 34 6.12 -15.84 10.06
N PRO A 35 5.22 -15.70 9.07
CA PRO A 35 4.11 -14.75 9.12
C PRO A 35 2.94 -15.29 9.95
N ALA A 36 2.12 -14.40 10.49
CA ALA A 36 0.81 -14.67 11.07
C ALA A 36 -0.13 -13.46 10.90
N SER A 37 -1.43 -13.71 10.99
CA SER A 37 -2.48 -12.68 10.94
C SER A 37 -3.61 -13.00 11.91
N GLY A 38 -4.29 -11.99 12.42
CA GLY A 38 -5.43 -12.14 13.31
C GLY A 38 -6.18 -10.83 13.54
N LEU A 39 -7.27 -10.89 14.29
CA LEU A 39 -8.09 -9.70 14.60
C LEU A 39 -7.45 -8.78 15.65
N SER A 40 -6.39 -9.22 16.32
CA SER A 40 -5.67 -8.45 17.34
C SER A 40 -4.21 -8.87 17.43
N THR A 41 -3.40 -8.00 18.04
CA THR A 41 -2.02 -8.30 18.42
C THR A 41 -1.90 -9.61 19.20
N ASP A 42 -2.78 -9.86 20.17
CA ASP A 42 -2.78 -11.10 20.98
C ASP A 42 -3.03 -12.35 20.13
N ALA A 43 -3.94 -12.28 19.14
CA ALA A 43 -4.21 -13.40 18.24
C ALA A 43 -3.03 -13.74 17.33
N VAL A 44 -2.24 -12.73 16.95
CA VAL A 44 -0.99 -12.90 16.20
C VAL A 44 0.10 -13.50 17.10
N LEU A 45 0.27 -13.00 18.33
CA LEU A 45 1.25 -13.52 19.28
C LEU A 45 0.97 -14.97 19.68
N ALA A 46 -0.31 -15.36 19.82
CA ALA A 46 -0.69 -16.75 20.07
C ALA A 46 -0.21 -17.72 18.98
N GLN A 47 -0.06 -17.26 17.74
CA GLN A 47 0.46 -18.05 16.62
C GLN A 47 1.99 -18.01 16.53
N LEU A 48 2.61 -16.87 16.84
CA LEU A 48 4.06 -16.66 16.69
C LEU A 48 4.87 -17.03 17.95
N GLY A 49 4.20 -17.28 19.07
CA GLY A 49 4.83 -17.63 20.34
C GLY A 49 5.45 -16.42 21.05
N ASN A 50 6.42 -16.67 21.93
CA ASN A 50 7.06 -15.64 22.74
C ASN A 50 8.42 -15.22 22.15
N ALA A 51 8.64 -13.91 22.05
CA ALA A 51 9.89 -13.25 21.71
C ALA A 51 9.78 -11.76 22.05
N GLU A 52 10.85 -10.98 21.89
CA GLU A 52 10.77 -9.51 21.96
C GLU A 52 9.83 -8.99 20.88
N VAL A 53 8.90 -8.09 21.24
CA VAL A 53 7.86 -7.60 20.33
C VAL A 53 8.10 -6.15 19.95
N PHE A 54 8.05 -5.87 18.64
CA PHE A 54 8.13 -4.54 18.07
C PHE A 54 6.84 -4.25 17.28
N VAL A 55 6.04 -3.28 17.73
CA VAL A 55 4.71 -3.02 17.18
C VAL A 55 4.67 -1.66 16.47
N ILE A 56 4.11 -1.65 15.26
CA ILE A 56 3.81 -0.44 14.49
C ILE A 56 2.30 -0.30 14.38
N THR A 57 1.79 0.81 14.91
CA THR A 57 0.37 1.19 14.84
C THR A 57 0.25 2.62 14.31
N PRO A 58 -0.94 3.07 13.87
CA PRO A 58 -1.14 4.48 13.54
C PRO A 58 -0.72 5.38 14.71
N ALA A 59 0.20 6.30 14.44
CA ALA A 59 0.68 7.24 15.45
C ALA A 59 -0.42 8.25 15.81
N ARG A 60 -0.26 9.05 16.88
CA ARG A 60 -1.13 10.23 17.09
C ARG A 60 -0.60 11.45 16.36
N ALA A 61 0.70 11.67 16.47
CA ALA A 61 1.41 12.75 15.80
C ALA A 61 1.68 12.41 14.32
N THR A 62 1.87 13.45 13.52
CA THR A 62 2.17 13.35 12.10
C THR A 62 3.43 14.12 11.74
N GLN A 63 4.09 13.69 10.67
CA GLN A 63 5.18 14.40 10.01
C GLN A 63 4.68 14.92 8.65
N LYS A 64 4.96 16.17 8.32
CA LYS A 64 4.62 16.71 6.99
C LYS A 64 5.53 16.13 5.91
N VAL A 65 4.96 15.86 4.74
CA VAL A 65 5.73 15.59 3.51
C VAL A 65 6.23 16.93 2.90
N PRO A 66 7.36 16.94 2.17
CA PRO A 66 8.25 15.81 1.88
C PRO A 66 9.02 15.33 3.12
N ALA A 67 9.22 14.01 3.25
CA ALA A 67 9.96 13.43 4.38
C ALA A 67 10.60 12.08 4.03
N LYS A 68 11.79 11.81 4.59
CA LYS A 68 12.45 10.50 4.55
C LYS A 68 11.53 9.38 5.03
N LEU A 69 11.48 8.27 4.30
CA LEU A 69 10.72 7.09 4.71
C LEU A 69 11.23 6.52 6.04
N LEU A 70 12.56 6.50 6.24
CA LEU A 70 13.21 6.19 7.51
C LEU A 70 13.64 7.51 8.20
N PRO A 71 12.97 7.93 9.29
CA PRO A 71 13.35 9.13 10.02
C PRO A 71 14.51 8.84 10.99
N GLU A 72 15.26 9.89 11.36
CA GLU A 72 16.25 9.83 12.45
C GLU A 72 15.59 9.83 13.84
N GLY A 73 14.31 10.22 13.92
CA GLY A 73 13.52 10.29 15.15
C GLY A 73 12.36 9.28 15.19
N ALA A 74 11.24 9.70 15.77
CA ALA A 74 10.06 8.84 15.89
C ALA A 74 9.49 8.44 14.51
N PHE A 75 9.08 7.18 14.39
CA PHE A 75 8.37 6.68 13.22
C PHE A 75 6.90 7.06 13.31
N LEU A 76 6.54 8.18 12.66
CA LEU A 76 5.21 8.77 12.70
C LEU A 76 4.43 8.54 11.41
N ASP A 77 3.12 8.72 11.48
CA ASP A 77 2.26 8.90 10.32
C ASP A 77 2.71 10.11 9.49
N MET A 78 2.39 10.12 8.21
CA MET A 78 2.70 11.22 7.30
C MET A 78 1.43 11.98 6.88
N THR A 79 1.57 13.27 6.59
CA THR A 79 0.46 14.13 6.16
C THR A 79 0.91 15.17 5.13
N ASP A 80 0.03 15.46 4.16
CA ASP A 80 0.13 16.60 3.25
C ASP A 80 -0.62 17.85 3.78
N GLY A 81 -1.23 17.74 4.97
CA GLY A 81 -2.07 18.76 5.60
C GLY A 81 -3.58 18.53 5.43
N ALA A 82 -4.00 17.71 4.46
CA ALA A 82 -5.41 17.38 4.20
C ALA A 82 -5.71 15.88 4.44
N SER A 83 -4.79 15.04 4.01
CA SER A 83 -4.83 13.59 4.08
C SER A 83 -3.76 13.05 5.03
N ARG A 84 -3.93 11.79 5.41
CA ARG A 84 -3.04 11.10 6.34
C ARG A 84 -2.68 9.72 5.81
N LEU A 85 -1.39 9.41 5.84
CA LEU A 85 -0.83 8.10 5.52
C LEU A 85 -0.29 7.49 6.81
N ALA A 86 -0.94 6.43 7.28
CA ALA A 86 -0.64 5.83 8.58
C ALA A 86 0.76 5.18 8.61
N ALA A 87 1.39 5.13 9.79
CA ALA A 87 2.72 4.52 9.97
C ALA A 87 2.83 3.09 9.41
N PRO A 88 1.83 2.19 9.55
CA PRO A 88 1.80 0.92 8.81
C PRO A 88 2.02 1.03 7.29
N LEU A 89 1.42 2.02 6.63
CA LEU A 89 1.58 2.26 5.20
C LEU A 89 2.94 2.89 4.87
N ARG A 90 3.45 3.78 5.74
CA ARG A 90 4.83 4.31 5.63
C ARG A 90 5.83 3.16 5.70
N LEU A 91 5.58 2.16 6.54
CA LEU A 91 6.42 0.99 6.71
C LEU A 91 6.45 0.12 5.44
N GLN A 92 5.33 0.00 4.75
CA GLN A 92 5.29 -0.66 3.44
C GLN A 92 6.15 0.08 2.41
N LEU A 93 6.03 1.41 2.32
CA LEU A 93 6.88 2.22 1.43
C LEU A 93 8.36 2.06 1.79
N LEU A 94 8.70 2.08 3.08
CA LEU A 94 10.07 1.86 3.56
C LEU A 94 10.60 0.49 3.15
N GLY A 95 9.81 -0.57 3.35
CA GLY A 95 10.18 -1.93 2.95
C GLY A 95 10.42 -2.03 1.45
N PHE A 96 9.53 -1.48 0.64
CA PHE A 96 9.66 -1.47 -0.82
C PHE A 96 10.92 -0.72 -1.28
N GLN A 97 11.13 0.51 -0.79
CA GLN A 97 12.29 1.33 -1.14
C GLN A 97 13.61 0.68 -0.71
N ASP A 98 13.62 -0.10 0.37
CA ASP A 98 14.81 -0.80 0.80
C ASP A 98 15.20 -1.97 -0.12
N GLU A 99 14.21 -2.69 -0.65
CA GLU A 99 14.44 -3.73 -1.67
C GLU A 99 14.83 -3.14 -3.04
N HIS A 100 14.47 -1.86 -3.28
CA HIS A 100 14.68 -1.15 -4.53
C HIS A 100 15.38 0.21 -4.25
N PRO A 101 16.67 0.21 -3.87
CA PRO A 101 17.34 1.38 -3.31
C PRO A 101 17.43 2.59 -4.26
N ASP A 102 17.50 2.33 -5.57
CA ASP A 102 17.65 3.34 -6.62
C ASP A 102 16.33 3.62 -7.38
N TRP A 103 15.20 3.13 -6.86
CA TRP A 103 13.90 3.30 -7.50
C TRP A 103 13.27 4.63 -7.11
N ASP A 104 12.87 5.40 -8.13
CA ASP A 104 12.04 6.61 -8.02
C ASP A 104 10.77 6.39 -8.86
N GLY A 105 9.64 6.95 -8.42
CA GLY A 105 8.36 6.77 -9.12
C GLY A 105 7.15 6.86 -8.20
N VAL A 106 6.02 6.31 -8.63
CA VAL A 106 4.78 6.34 -7.84
C VAL A 106 4.42 4.95 -7.33
N VAL A 107 4.29 4.82 -6.01
CA VAL A 107 3.74 3.60 -5.40
C VAL A 107 2.25 3.81 -5.18
N LEU A 108 1.43 2.99 -5.84
CA LEU A 108 0.00 2.89 -5.56
C LEU A 108 -0.23 1.86 -4.46
N LEU A 109 -0.45 2.32 -3.23
CA LEU A 109 -0.84 1.46 -2.12
C LEU A 109 -2.35 1.26 -2.12
N LEU A 110 -2.81 0.02 -2.14
CA LEU A 110 -4.22 -0.35 -2.04
C LEU A 110 -4.49 -0.99 -0.67
N THR A 111 -5.43 -0.41 0.05
CA THR A 111 -5.98 -0.96 1.29
C THR A 111 -7.45 -1.33 1.08
N GLU A 112 -8.10 -1.92 2.07
CA GLU A 112 -9.52 -2.24 1.99
C GLU A 112 -10.41 -1.00 1.79
N THR A 113 -9.96 0.17 2.25
CA THR A 113 -10.79 1.39 2.28
C THR A 113 -10.26 2.52 1.42
N HIS A 114 -8.97 2.54 1.14
CA HIS A 114 -8.28 3.64 0.47
C HIS A 114 -7.25 3.14 -0.54
N SER A 115 -7.05 3.93 -1.58
CA SER A 115 -5.87 3.89 -2.44
C SER A 115 -5.02 5.14 -2.20
N TYR A 116 -3.71 5.01 -2.26
CA TYR A 116 -2.76 6.11 -2.08
C TYR A 116 -1.76 6.14 -3.23
N TRP A 117 -1.76 7.21 -4.02
CA TRP A 117 -0.74 7.48 -5.04
C TRP A 117 0.43 8.20 -4.37
N CYS A 118 1.49 7.47 -4.05
CA CYS A 118 2.62 7.97 -3.26
C CYS A 118 3.83 8.24 -4.16
N PHE A 119 4.24 9.50 -4.33
CA PHE A 119 5.43 9.82 -5.11
C PHE A 119 6.70 9.68 -4.26
N LEU A 120 7.54 8.71 -4.60
CA LEU A 120 8.82 8.48 -3.96
C LEU A 120 9.94 9.05 -4.82
N SER A 121 10.84 9.77 -4.15
CA SER A 121 12.12 10.18 -4.75
C SER A 121 13.20 10.24 -3.67
N ALA A 122 14.41 9.76 -3.98
CA ALA A 122 15.56 9.83 -3.07
C ALA A 122 15.27 9.25 -1.66
N ARG A 123 14.47 8.17 -1.59
CA ARG A 123 14.02 7.51 -0.35
C ARG A 123 13.13 8.38 0.55
N GLU A 124 12.55 9.43 -0.01
CA GLU A 124 11.56 10.28 0.64
C GLU A 124 10.17 10.05 0.03
N LEU A 125 9.14 10.12 0.87
CA LEU A 125 7.80 10.38 0.35
C LEU A 125 7.71 11.88 0.09
N VAL A 126 7.72 12.26 -1.19
CA VAL A 126 7.66 13.66 -1.63
C VAL A 126 6.24 14.20 -1.45
N GLY A 127 5.25 13.39 -1.77
CA GLY A 127 3.83 13.71 -1.64
C GLY A 127 2.96 12.49 -1.90
N PHE A 128 1.68 12.59 -1.55
CA PHE A 128 0.71 11.56 -1.88
C PHE A 128 -0.69 12.13 -2.12
N GLN A 129 -1.54 11.36 -2.80
CA GLN A 129 -2.97 11.62 -2.91
C GLN A 129 -3.77 10.36 -2.56
N ALA A 130 -4.76 10.52 -1.68
CA ALA A 130 -5.63 9.43 -1.23
C ALA A 130 -6.99 9.46 -1.92
N PHE A 131 -7.56 8.28 -2.18
CA PHE A 131 -8.91 8.10 -2.71
C PHE A 131 -9.65 7.01 -1.93
N LEU A 132 -10.98 7.04 -1.99
CA LEU A 132 -11.86 6.07 -1.32
C LEU A 132 -12.39 4.98 -2.25
N THR A 133 -11.77 4.80 -3.44
CA THR A 133 -12.27 3.86 -4.44
C THR A 133 -12.42 2.43 -3.94
N PRO A 134 -11.48 1.85 -3.16
CA PRO A 134 -11.70 0.52 -2.56
C PRO A 134 -12.94 0.46 -1.66
N ARG A 135 -13.19 1.50 -0.86
CA ARG A 135 -14.39 1.60 -0.03
C ARG A 135 -15.67 1.75 -0.86
N LEU A 136 -15.62 2.47 -1.98
CA LEU A 136 -16.77 2.61 -2.89
C LEU A 136 -17.09 1.29 -3.59
N ILE A 137 -16.06 0.54 -4.03
CA ILE A 137 -16.20 -0.83 -4.56
C ILE A 137 -16.93 -1.71 -3.54
N ALA A 138 -16.44 -1.72 -2.29
CA ALA A 138 -17.08 -2.49 -1.21
C ALA A 138 -18.52 -2.02 -0.91
N ALA A 139 -18.77 -0.71 -0.93
CA ALA A 139 -20.08 -0.15 -0.63
C ALA A 139 -21.14 -0.43 -1.70
N LEU A 140 -20.73 -0.58 -2.97
CA LEU A 140 -21.59 -0.98 -4.06
C LEU A 140 -21.75 -2.51 -4.17
N ASP A 141 -21.03 -3.28 -3.35
CA ASP A 141 -21.01 -4.75 -3.37
C ASP A 141 -20.61 -5.32 -4.75
N VAL A 142 -19.61 -4.70 -5.37
CA VAL A 142 -19.08 -5.08 -6.70
C VAL A 142 -17.72 -5.77 -6.57
N PRO A 143 -17.33 -6.66 -7.50
CA PRO A 143 -16.08 -7.40 -7.41
C PRO A 143 -14.86 -6.48 -7.59
N ALA A 144 -13.72 -6.87 -7.03
CA ALA A 144 -12.45 -6.16 -7.24
C ALA A 144 -11.92 -6.23 -8.69
N GLN A 145 -12.44 -7.15 -9.50
CA GLN A 145 -12.12 -7.27 -10.92
C GLN A 145 -12.83 -6.16 -11.70
N ALA A 146 -12.07 -5.43 -12.50
CA ALA A 146 -12.60 -4.39 -13.38
C ALA A 146 -12.75 -4.86 -14.83
N ASP A 147 -13.75 -4.31 -15.51
CA ASP A 147 -13.79 -4.22 -16.96
C ASP A 147 -12.81 -3.12 -17.44
N ALA A 148 -11.90 -3.48 -18.35
CA ALA A 148 -10.89 -2.58 -18.88
C ALA A 148 -11.45 -1.48 -19.79
N ASP A 149 -12.52 -1.75 -20.53
CA ASP A 149 -13.18 -0.77 -21.39
C ASP A 149 -13.88 0.29 -20.52
N ALA A 150 -14.50 -0.13 -19.42
CA ALA A 150 -15.10 0.77 -18.44
C ALA A 150 -14.08 1.70 -17.74
N ILE A 151 -12.85 1.19 -17.48
CA ILE A 151 -11.73 2.03 -17.02
C ILE A 151 -11.43 3.10 -18.07
N ALA A 152 -11.24 2.71 -19.33
CA ALA A 152 -10.86 3.62 -20.40
C ALA A 152 -11.92 4.71 -20.63
N ASP A 153 -13.20 4.35 -20.61
CA ASP A 153 -14.32 5.27 -20.79
C ASP A 153 -14.29 6.41 -19.76
N THR A 154 -14.22 6.06 -18.47
CA THR A 154 -14.30 7.06 -17.39
C THR A 154 -12.98 7.79 -17.17
N LEU A 155 -11.83 7.18 -17.45
CA LEU A 155 -10.50 7.80 -17.31
C LEU A 155 -10.33 9.07 -18.16
N SER A 156 -11.05 9.17 -19.27
CA SER A 156 -11.07 10.36 -20.13
C SER A 156 -12.00 11.47 -19.63
N ARG A 157 -13.04 11.11 -18.85
CA ARG A 157 -14.12 11.98 -18.39
C ARG A 157 -14.57 11.60 -16.97
N PRO A 158 -13.70 11.76 -15.96
CA PRO A 158 -13.97 11.31 -14.59
C PRO A 158 -15.23 11.94 -13.98
N GLU A 159 -15.63 13.13 -14.43
CA GLU A 159 -16.85 13.82 -14.03
C GLU A 159 -18.15 13.07 -14.39
N ARG A 160 -18.10 12.09 -15.31
CA ARG A 160 -19.25 11.29 -15.72
C ARG A 160 -19.51 10.06 -14.83
N LEU A 161 -18.66 9.80 -13.83
CA LEU A 161 -18.68 8.59 -13.00
C LEU A 161 -20.10 8.17 -12.57
N ALA A 162 -20.86 9.07 -11.96
CA ALA A 162 -22.18 8.72 -11.43
C ALA A 162 -23.17 8.25 -12.51
N ALA A 163 -23.11 8.84 -13.71
CA ALA A 163 -23.95 8.41 -14.83
C ALA A 163 -23.51 7.05 -15.39
N HIS A 164 -22.20 6.80 -15.43
CA HIS A 164 -21.65 5.51 -15.81
C HIS A 164 -22.07 4.39 -14.85
N LEU A 165 -21.99 4.63 -13.53
CA LEU A 165 -22.41 3.67 -12.51
C LEU A 165 -23.90 3.31 -12.61
N ALA A 166 -24.77 4.28 -12.89
CA ALA A 166 -26.20 4.06 -13.07
C ALA A 166 -26.51 3.29 -14.37
N ALA A 167 -25.71 3.49 -15.42
CA ALA A 167 -25.89 2.77 -16.69
C ALA A 167 -25.39 1.32 -16.63
N SER A 168 -24.50 1.00 -15.69
CA SER A 168 -23.86 -0.31 -15.55
C SER A 168 -24.33 -1.11 -14.34
N GLU A 169 -25.51 -0.85 -13.77
CA GLU A 169 -26.04 -1.56 -12.59
C GLU A 169 -26.16 -3.09 -12.77
N SER A 170 -26.29 -3.56 -14.02
CA SER A 170 -26.31 -4.99 -14.35
C SER A 170 -24.92 -5.58 -14.65
N GLN A 171 -23.85 -4.78 -14.57
CA GLN A 171 -22.47 -5.12 -14.93
C GLN A 171 -21.51 -4.70 -13.79
N PRO A 172 -21.42 -5.49 -12.71
CA PRO A 172 -20.64 -5.12 -11.51
C PRO A 172 -19.15 -4.86 -11.76
N ASP A 173 -18.52 -5.61 -12.65
CA ASP A 173 -17.13 -5.42 -13.08
C ASP A 173 -16.93 -4.09 -13.85
N ALA A 174 -17.92 -3.67 -14.65
CA ALA A 174 -17.93 -2.35 -15.27
C ALA A 174 -18.08 -1.22 -14.23
N GLN A 175 -18.86 -1.41 -13.16
CA GLN A 175 -18.91 -0.44 -12.05
C GLN A 175 -17.55 -0.27 -11.37
N THR A 176 -16.83 -1.36 -11.13
CA THR A 176 -15.45 -1.32 -10.64
C THR A 176 -14.52 -0.62 -11.62
N GLY A 177 -14.63 -0.92 -12.91
CA GLY A 177 -13.84 -0.26 -13.95
C GLY A 177 -14.07 1.25 -14.01
N HIS A 178 -15.32 1.70 -13.94
CA HIS A 178 -15.64 3.13 -13.92
C HIS A 178 -15.10 3.84 -12.67
N LEU A 179 -15.17 3.21 -11.49
CA LEU A 179 -14.59 3.75 -10.26
C LEU A 179 -13.06 3.92 -10.37
N ILE A 180 -12.36 2.87 -10.84
CA ILE A 180 -10.90 2.89 -11.06
C ILE A 180 -10.54 3.94 -12.12
N GLY A 181 -11.28 3.97 -13.23
CA GLY A 181 -11.07 4.94 -14.31
C GLY A 181 -11.22 6.38 -13.83
N ALA A 182 -12.24 6.68 -13.03
CA ALA A 182 -12.43 8.01 -12.45
C ALA A 182 -11.26 8.42 -11.55
N GLU A 183 -10.81 7.53 -10.67
CA GLU A 183 -9.65 7.76 -9.82
C GLU A 183 -8.39 7.99 -10.65
N MET A 184 -8.07 7.09 -11.58
CA MET A 184 -6.90 7.23 -12.44
C MET A 184 -6.94 8.54 -13.23
N GLY A 185 -8.11 8.93 -13.73
CA GLY A 185 -8.32 10.20 -14.40
C GLY A 185 -7.98 11.40 -13.51
N ALA A 186 -8.45 11.38 -12.26
CA ALA A 186 -8.19 12.41 -11.25
C ALA A 186 -6.73 12.41 -10.74
N ALA A 187 -6.08 11.24 -10.68
CA ALA A 187 -4.70 11.06 -10.24
C ALA A 187 -3.68 11.25 -11.37
N ARG A 188 -4.10 11.60 -12.59
CA ARG A 188 -3.23 11.66 -13.79
C ARG A 188 -1.96 12.49 -13.62
N ALA A 189 -2.03 13.58 -12.87
CA ALA A 189 -0.86 14.43 -12.57
C ALA A 189 0.24 13.71 -11.78
N TRP A 190 -0.09 12.61 -11.09
CA TRP A 190 0.87 11.81 -10.32
C TRP A 190 1.55 10.76 -11.18
N TRP A 191 0.80 10.00 -11.98
CA TRP A 191 1.35 8.81 -12.64
C TRP A 191 1.77 9.02 -14.09
N LEU A 192 1.32 10.06 -14.77
CA LEU A 192 1.66 10.26 -16.18
C LEU A 192 3.15 10.57 -16.35
N GLY A 193 3.84 9.77 -17.17
CA GLY A 193 5.28 9.90 -17.37
C GLY A 193 6.12 9.33 -16.23
N GLN A 194 5.51 8.69 -15.23
CA GLN A 194 6.20 7.99 -14.15
C GLN A 194 6.21 6.47 -14.41
N GLN A 195 7.03 5.75 -13.67
CA GLN A 195 6.84 4.32 -13.43
C GLN A 195 5.99 4.12 -12.18
N VAL A 196 5.12 3.13 -12.20
CA VAL A 196 4.18 2.84 -11.11
C VAL A 196 4.41 1.44 -10.56
N THR A 197 4.41 1.31 -9.24
CA THR A 197 4.34 0.02 -8.57
C THR A 197 3.06 -0.06 -7.75
N VAL A 198 2.28 -1.12 -7.95
CA VAL A 198 1.05 -1.37 -7.18
C VAL A 198 1.33 -2.38 -6.07
N ILE A 199 0.91 -2.06 -4.85
CA ILE A 199 1.02 -2.93 -3.67
C ILE A 199 -0.36 -3.06 -3.04
N GLY A 200 -0.88 -4.28 -2.95
CA GLY A 200 -2.16 -4.56 -2.28
C GLY A 200 -2.83 -5.84 -2.77
N PRO A 201 -4.15 -5.99 -2.57
CA PRO A 201 -4.88 -7.21 -2.94
C PRO A 201 -4.76 -7.53 -4.43
N ALA A 202 -4.35 -8.76 -4.76
CA ALA A 202 -3.89 -9.14 -6.10
C ALA A 202 -4.88 -8.82 -7.23
N ILE A 203 -6.18 -9.09 -7.05
CA ILE A 203 -7.20 -8.86 -8.10
C ILE A 203 -7.39 -7.37 -8.36
N LEU A 204 -7.50 -6.57 -7.29
CA LEU A 204 -7.66 -5.13 -7.43
C LEU A 204 -6.40 -4.50 -8.02
N ALA A 205 -5.23 -4.94 -7.56
CA ALA A 205 -3.95 -4.48 -8.08
C ALA A 205 -3.78 -4.79 -9.57
N GLN A 206 -4.21 -5.97 -10.03
CA GLN A 206 -4.24 -6.33 -11.44
C GLN A 206 -5.15 -5.41 -12.26
N SER A 207 -6.33 -5.04 -11.72
CA SER A 207 -7.25 -4.11 -12.38
C SER A 207 -6.63 -2.72 -12.58
N TYR A 208 -5.97 -2.17 -11.56
CA TYR A 208 -5.21 -0.91 -11.69
C TYR A 208 -4.04 -1.05 -12.67
N ALA A 209 -3.27 -2.15 -12.58
CA ALA A 209 -2.11 -2.37 -13.44
C ALA A 209 -2.50 -2.51 -14.92
N ALA A 210 -3.63 -3.16 -15.22
CA ALA A 210 -4.18 -3.26 -16.56
C ALA A 210 -4.54 -1.87 -17.13
N GLY A 211 -5.25 -1.05 -16.34
CA GLY A 211 -5.57 0.33 -16.71
C GLY A 211 -4.32 1.18 -16.99
N LEU A 212 -3.33 1.14 -16.10
CA LEU A 212 -2.06 1.87 -16.23
C LEU A 212 -1.28 1.42 -17.46
N SER A 213 -1.16 0.10 -17.67
CA SER A 213 -0.45 -0.47 -18.81
C SER A 213 -1.11 -0.09 -20.14
N ALA A 214 -2.45 -0.02 -20.19
CA ALA A 214 -3.18 0.45 -21.36
C ALA A 214 -2.89 1.92 -21.71
N GLN A 215 -2.43 2.73 -20.74
CA GLN A 215 -1.96 4.10 -20.95
C GLN A 215 -0.45 4.20 -21.25
N GLY A 216 0.23 3.06 -21.43
CA GLY A 216 1.67 3.02 -21.68
C GLY A 216 2.54 3.29 -20.45
N VAL A 217 1.97 3.23 -19.25
CA VAL A 217 2.70 3.43 -17.98
C VAL A 217 3.43 2.14 -17.60
N PRO A 218 4.76 2.16 -17.39
CA PRO A 218 5.48 1.01 -16.83
C PRO A 218 4.92 0.67 -15.45
N CYS A 219 4.32 -0.51 -15.32
CA CYS A 219 3.66 -0.93 -14.09
C CYS A 219 4.19 -2.26 -13.58
N THR A 220 4.54 -2.33 -12.29
CA THR A 220 4.87 -3.60 -11.60
C THR A 220 3.90 -3.85 -10.44
N HIS A 221 3.82 -5.11 -10.00
CA HIS A 221 3.07 -5.53 -8.83
C HIS A 221 4.00 -6.17 -7.82
N HIS A 222 3.85 -5.83 -6.54
CA HIS A 222 4.66 -6.37 -5.46
C HIS A 222 3.80 -6.90 -4.30
N ASP A 223 4.27 -7.98 -3.70
CA ASP A 223 3.73 -8.49 -2.43
C ASP A 223 3.94 -7.47 -1.31
N ASP A 224 3.27 -7.69 -0.18
CA ASP A 224 3.39 -6.85 1.02
C ASP A 224 4.84 -6.78 1.56
N PRO A 225 5.52 -5.62 1.47
CA PRO A 225 6.91 -5.46 1.89
C PRO A 225 7.06 -5.15 3.38
N SER A 226 5.97 -5.23 4.15
CA SER A 226 5.90 -4.92 5.58
C SER A 226 6.97 -5.60 6.44
N ALA A 227 7.25 -6.89 6.19
CA ALA A 227 8.29 -7.61 6.92
C ALA A 227 9.68 -6.99 6.72
N ARG A 228 9.98 -6.51 5.50
CA ARG A 228 11.23 -5.81 5.22
C ARG A 228 11.26 -4.45 5.91
N GLY A 229 10.16 -3.70 5.85
CA GLY A 229 10.03 -2.41 6.54
C GLY A 229 10.26 -2.53 8.05
N LEU A 230 9.67 -3.53 8.70
CA LEU A 230 9.89 -3.85 10.13
C LEU A 230 11.37 -4.11 10.42
N TYR A 231 12.02 -4.93 9.61
CA TYR A 231 13.45 -5.25 9.76
C TYR A 231 14.32 -4.00 9.68
N VAL A 232 14.11 -3.18 8.66
CA VAL A 232 14.90 -1.96 8.41
C VAL A 232 14.70 -0.97 9.55
N LEU A 233 13.46 -0.73 9.96
CA LEU A 233 13.14 0.22 11.02
C LEU A 233 13.73 -0.23 12.36
N ARG A 234 13.59 -1.51 12.74
CA ARG A 234 14.16 -2.03 13.99
C ARG A 234 15.68 -1.95 14.00
N SER A 235 16.33 -2.30 12.88
CA SER A 235 17.80 -2.28 12.75
C SER A 235 18.39 -0.87 12.85
N ALA A 236 17.61 0.17 12.55
CA ALA A 236 18.05 1.57 12.71
C ALA A 236 17.96 2.07 14.17
N HIS A 237 17.20 1.37 15.02
CA HIS A 237 17.00 1.71 16.43
C HIS A 237 17.82 0.84 17.41
N THR A 238 18.62 -0.10 16.89
CA THR A 238 19.50 -0.99 17.67
C THR A 238 20.95 -0.54 17.53
#